data_AF-X1L5L8-F1
#
_entry.id   AF-X1L5L8-F1
#
_cell.length_a   1.000
_cell.length_b   1.000
_cell.length_c   1.000
_cell.angle_alpha   90.00
_cell.angle_beta   90.00
_cell.angle_gamma   90.00
#
_symmetry.space_group_name_H-M   'P 1'
#
loop_
_entity.id
_entity.type
_entity.pdbx_description
1 polymer ?
#
loop_
_entity_poly.entity_id
_entity_poly.type
_entity_poly.pdbx_seq_one_letter_code
_entity_poly.pdbx_strand_id
1 'polypeptide(L)' 'MKWESITRLSIKAASPQEADTLIEMFIDELKSHGIKTSKGKFRAKMLVKIFNDGPVTIFLDSSEKINR' A
#
# COMPACT_ATOMS: atom_id res chain seq x y z
N MET A 1 8.81 -20.89 -30.78
CA MET A 1 8.19 -20.84 -29.44
C MET A 1 8.47 -19.45 -28.88
N LYS A 2 7.45 -18.57 -28.81
CA LYS A 2 7.62 -17.15 -28.47
C LYS A 2 7.72 -16.99 -26.95
N TRP A 3 8.86 -16.52 -26.49
CA TRP A 3 9.18 -16.27 -25.07
C TRP A 3 8.69 -14.89 -24.58
N GLU A 4 7.91 -14.17 -25.39
CA GLU A 4 7.50 -12.77 -25.17
C GLU A 4 6.14 -12.60 -24.46
N SER A 5 5.57 -13.65 -23.85
CA SER A 5 4.17 -13.61 -23.35
C SER A 5 3.98 -13.95 -21.88
N ILE A 6 5.04 -14.03 -21.08
CA ILE A 6 4.95 -14.21 -19.63
C ILE A 6 5.53 -12.94 -18.98
N THR A 7 4.88 -12.42 -17.94
CA THR A 7 5.26 -11.24 -17.11
C THR A 7 4.75 -9.85 -17.52
N ARG A 8 3.48 -9.71 -17.90
CA ARG A 8 2.78 -8.45 -17.60
C ARG A 8 1.66 -8.74 -16.61
N LEU A 9 2.00 -8.75 -15.32
CA LEU A 9 1.02 -8.70 -14.24
C LEU A 9 0.24 -7.39 -14.40
N SER A 10 -0.97 -7.48 -14.95
CA SER A 10 -1.92 -6.38 -14.93
C SER A 10 -2.52 -6.30 -13.53
N ILE A 11 -1.90 -5.49 -12.68
CA ILE A 11 -2.40 -5.23 -11.33
C ILE A 11 -3.53 -4.20 -11.48
N LYS A 12 -4.71 -4.45 -10.89
CA LYS A 12 -5.78 -3.45 -10.78
C LYS A 12 -5.37 -2.38 -9.76
N ALA A 13 -4.42 -1.52 -10.14
CA ALA A 13 -3.93 -0.42 -9.32
C ALA A 13 -4.42 0.92 -9.89
N ALA A 14 -4.63 1.90 -9.02
CA ALA A 14 -4.90 3.27 -9.41
C ALA A 14 -3.74 3.85 -10.24
N SER A 15 -4.03 4.89 -11.03
CA SER A 15 -2.97 5.61 -11.75
C SER A 15 -1.97 6.24 -10.77
N PRO A 16 -0.70 6.46 -11.14
CA PRO A 16 0.28 7.06 -10.22
C PRO A 16 -0.15 8.42 -9.66
N GLN A 17 -0.85 9.23 -10.46
CA GLN A 17 -1.35 10.55 -10.05
C GLN A 17 -2.48 10.42 -9.03
N GLU A 18 -3.42 9.51 -9.27
CA GLU A 18 -4.51 9.22 -8.34
C GLU A 18 -3.98 8.61 -7.04
N ALA A 19 -3.03 7.67 -7.12
CA ALA A 19 -2.41 7.02 -5.98
C ALA A 19 -1.65 8.01 -5.08
N ASP A 20 -0.96 9.00 -5.65
CA ASP A 20 -0.26 10.04 -4.88
C ASP A 20 -1.23 10.80 -3.97
N THR A 21 -2.37 11.24 -4.54
CA THR A 21 -3.44 11.91 -3.78
C THR A 21 -4.04 11.00 -2.71
N LEU A 22 -4.38 9.75 -3.06
CA LEU A 22 -5.00 8.81 -2.14
C LEU A 22 -4.08 8.44 -0.96
N ILE A 23 -2.78 8.30 -1.20
CA ILE A 23 -1.78 8.00 -0.16
C ILE A 23 -1.69 9.15 0.84
N GLU A 24 -1.61 10.40 0.36
CA GLU A 24 -1.55 11.57 1.24
C GLU A 24 -2.84 11.71 2.06
N MET A 25 -4.02 11.56 1.43
CA MET A 25 -5.30 11.57 2.14
C MET A 25 -5.37 10.50 3.24
N PHE A 26 -4.94 9.27 2.94
CA PHE A 26 -4.94 8.18 3.92
C PHE A 26 -4.01 8.46 5.10
N ILE A 27 -2.81 8.99 4.82
CA ILE A 27 -1.84 9.35 5.86
C ILE A 27 -2.38 10.47 6.75
N ASP A 28 -3.01 11.49 6.17
CA ASP A 28 -3.59 12.58 6.94
C ASP A 28 -4.79 12.14 7.77
N GLU A 29 -5.58 11.19 7.27
CA GLU A 29 -6.67 10.57 8.03
C GLU A 29 -6.15 9.76 9.22
N LEU A 30 -5.04 9.02 9.06
CA LEU A 30 -4.42 8.34 10.21
C LEU A 30 -3.95 9.33 11.28
N LYS A 31 -3.33 10.45 10.86
CA LYS A 31 -2.91 11.50 11.79
C LYS A 31 -4.09 12.17 12.47
N SER A 32 -5.22 12.39 11.77
CA SER A 32 -6.42 13.01 12.34
C SER A 32 -7.01 12.19 13.48
N HIS A 33 -6.84 10.86 13.43
CA HIS A 33 -7.19 9.92 14.50
C HIS A 33 -6.17 9.86 15.66
N GLY A 34 -5.15 10.73 15.66
CA GLY A 34 -4.10 10.75 16.68
C GLY A 34 -3.09 9.60 16.56
N ILE A 35 -3.10 8.85 15.47
CA ILE A 35 -2.18 7.73 15.26
C ILE A 35 -0.79 8.29 14.88
N LYS A 36 0.24 7.88 15.62
CA LYS A 36 1.62 8.21 15.29
C LYS A 36 1.99 7.61 13.94
N THR A 37 2.08 8.47 12.93
CA THR A 37 2.25 8.05 11.54
C THR A 37 3.60 8.50 11.00
N SER A 38 4.33 7.60 10.36
CA SER A 38 5.56 7.88 9.61
C SER A 38 5.37 7.40 8.17
N LYS A 39 5.96 8.10 7.20
CA LYS A 39 5.84 7.77 5.77
C LYS A 39 7.20 7.70 5.09
N GLY A 40 7.27 6.87 4.05
CA GLY A 40 8.37 6.88 3.09
C GLY A 40 8.17 7.95 2.01
N LYS A 41 8.79 7.72 0.84
CA LYS A 41 8.62 8.58 -0.35
C LYS A 41 7.98 7.79 -1.49
N PHE A 42 6.80 8.22 -1.93
CA PHE A 42 6.09 7.58 -3.03
C PHE A 42 6.92 7.65 -4.32
N ARG A 43 6.92 6.55 -5.10
CA ARG A 43 7.74 6.35 -6.31
C ARG A 43 9.26 6.44 -6.12
N ALA A 44 9.76 6.33 -4.91
CA ALA A 44 11.20 6.22 -4.64
C ALA A 44 11.61 4.75 -4.49
N LYS A 45 12.83 4.43 -4.93
CA LYS A 45 13.49 3.18 -4.54
C LYS A 45 13.84 3.28 -3.05
N MET A 46 13.32 2.37 -2.24
CA MET A 46 13.52 2.38 -0.78
C MET A 46 13.98 1.02 -0.28
N LEU A 47 14.83 1.04 0.76
CA LEU A 47 15.10 -0.11 1.60
C LEU A 47 14.35 0.10 2.92
N VAL A 48 13.38 -0.75 3.20
CA VAL A 48 12.55 -0.66 4.42
C VAL A 48 12.99 -1.75 5.38
N LYS A 49 13.52 -1.36 6.54
CA LYS A 49 13.88 -2.27 7.62
C LYS A 49 12.70 -2.42 8.56
N ILE A 50 12.30 -3.65 8.85
CA ILE A 50 11.21 -3.96 9.78
C ILE A 50 11.67 -5.05 10.76
N PHE A 51 11.31 -4.89 12.03
CA PHE A 51 11.53 -5.87 13.08
C PHE A 51 10.16 -6.20 13.69
N ASN A 52 9.60 -7.35 13.33
CA ASN A 52 8.28 -7.76 13.81
C ASN A 52 8.44 -8.53 15.14
N ASP A 53 7.87 -7.99 16.22
CA ASP A 53 7.84 -8.63 17.54
C ASP A 53 6.60 -9.54 17.61
N GLY A 54 6.81 -10.86 17.50
CA GLY A 54 5.77 -11.84 17.17
C GLY A 54 6.33 -13.05 16.42
N PRO A 55 6.08 -13.24 15.10
CA PRO A 55 5.55 -12.28 14.12
C PRO A 55 4.05 -12.45 13.80
N VAL A 56 3.31 -11.35 13.78
CA VAL A 56 1.91 -11.31 13.30
C VAL A 56 1.85 -10.48 12.02
N THR A 57 1.17 -10.99 10.99
CA THR A 57 0.91 -10.28 9.73
C THR A 57 -0.57 -10.35 9.44
N ILE A 58 -1.21 -9.19 9.23
CA ILE A 58 -2.65 -9.07 8.99
C ILE A 58 -2.84 -8.50 7.57
N PHE A 59 -3.72 -9.12 6.79
CA PHE A 59 -4.17 -8.61 5.49
C PHE A 59 -5.54 -7.96 5.67
N LEU A 60 -5.72 -6.76 5.14
CA LEU A 60 -6.96 -6.00 5.20
C LEU A 60 -7.30 -5.49 3.80
N ASP A 61 -8.54 -5.71 3.37
CA ASP A 61 -9.10 -5.13 2.14
C ASP A 61 -10.43 -4.44 2.47
N SER A 62 -10.53 -3.15 2.13
CA SER A 62 -11.75 -2.38 2.36
C SER A 62 -12.96 -2.86 1.57
N SER A 63 -12.75 -3.61 0.47
CA SER A 63 -13.82 -4.23 -0.31
C SER A 63 -14.39 -5.48 0.36
N GLU A 64 -13.62 -6.11 1.26
CA GLU A 64 -14.03 -7.27 2.05
C GLU A 64 -14.59 -6.88 3.43
N LYS A 65 -14.98 -5.59 3.62
CA LYS A 65 -15.62 -5.14 4.85
C LYS A 65 -16.83 -6.02 5.16
N ILE A 66 -16.71 -6.84 6.20
CA ILE A 66 -17.83 -7.53 6.81
C ILE A 66 -18.65 -6.46 7.52
N ASN A 67 -19.74 -6.02 6.90
CA ASN A 67 -20.73 -5.15 7.55
C ASN A 67 -21.12 -5.81 8.88
N ARG A 68 -20.80 -5.15 9.98
CA ARG A 68 -21.38 -5.43 11.30
C ARG A 68 -22.54 -4.50 11.53
#